data_AF-A0A929V7K0-F1
#
_entry.id   AF-A0A929V7K0-F1
#
_cell.length_a   1.000
_cell.length_b   1.000
_cell.length_c   1.000
_cell.angle_alpha   90.00
_cell.angle_beta   90.00
_cell.angle_gamma   90.00
#
_symmetry.space_group_name_H-M   'P 1'
#
loop_
_entity.id
_entity.type
_entity.pdbx_description
1 polymer ?
#
loop_
_entity_poly.entity_id
_entity_poly.type
_entity_poly.pdbx_seq_one_letter_code
_entity_poly.pdbx_strand_id
1 'polypeptide(L)' 'MQNQTNLNNLERVEVMALFGYQMTPCQPLTFKRRGYEESEVTELLRTHIRFVGNTAIHVFDVLV' A
#
# COMPACT_ATOMS: atom_id res chain seq x y z
N MET A 1 -21.70 19.55 0.17
CA MET A 1 -20.32 19.73 -0.31
C MET A 1 -19.75 18.35 -0.55
N GLN A 2 -19.52 17.99 -1.81
CA GLN A 2 -18.95 16.69 -2.17
C GLN A 2 -17.47 16.70 -1.75
N ASN A 3 -17.06 15.78 -0.89
CA ASN A 3 -15.66 15.56 -0.55
C ASN A 3 -14.94 15.17 -1.83
N GLN A 4 -14.28 16.14 -2.47
CA GLN A 4 -13.28 15.89 -3.49
C GLN A 4 -12.14 15.14 -2.81
N THR A 5 -12.20 13.80 -2.88
CA THR A 5 -11.05 12.95 -2.60
C THR A 5 -9.93 13.45 -3.51
N ASN A 6 -8.93 14.09 -2.89
CA ASN A 6 -7.80 14.71 -3.57
C ASN A 6 -6.93 13.59 -4.16
N LEU A 7 -7.35 13.04 -5.30
CA LEU A 7 -6.68 11.97 -6.05
C LEU A 7 -5.28 12.39 -6.56
N ASN A 8 -4.90 13.65 -6.37
CA ASN A 8 -3.65 14.24 -6.84
C ASN A 8 -2.50 14.23 -5.81
N ASN A 9 -2.76 13.89 -4.54
CA ASN A 9 -1.69 13.63 -3.56
C ASN A 9 -1.39 12.12 -3.50
N LEU A 10 -1.01 11.55 -4.64
CA LEU A 10 -0.39 10.23 -4.71
C LEU A 10 1.02 10.35 -4.11
N GLU A 11 1.09 10.45 -2.79
CA GLU A 11 2.34 10.39 -2.05
C GLU A 11 3.04 9.08 -2.45
N ARG A 12 4.24 9.21 -3.01
CA ARG A 12 5.03 8.04 -3.41
C ARG A 12 5.67 7.46 -2.15
N VAL A 13 5.24 6.26 -1.83
CA VAL A 13 5.74 5.49 -0.69
C VAL A 13 6.55 4.32 -1.24
N GLU A 14 7.77 4.16 -0.76
CA GLU A 14 8.58 2.97 -1.03
C GLU A 14 8.11 1.86 -0.09
N VAL A 15 7.92 0.66 -0.62
CA VAL A 15 7.42 -0.50 0.13
C VAL A 15 8.40 -1.65 -0.07
N MET A 16 8.89 -2.22 1.03
CA MET A 16 9.54 -3.53 1.01
C MET A 16 8.48 -4.60 1.23
N ALA A 17 8.46 -5.62 0.36
CA ALA A 17 7.53 -6.72 0.47
C ALA A 17 8.22 -8.08 0.32
N LEU A 18 7.74 -9.07 1.07
CA LEU A 18 8.15 -10.46 0.87
C LEU A 18 7.28 -11.08 -0.23
N PHE A 19 7.92 -11.60 -1.28
CA PHE A 19 7.25 -12.43 -2.27
C PHE A 19 7.09 -13.85 -1.71
N GLY A 20 5.86 -14.21 -1.34
CA GLY A 20 5.53 -15.57 -0.90
C GLY A 20 5.29 -16.51 -2.09
N TYR A 21 5.61 -17.80 -1.92
CA TYR A 21 5.26 -18.86 -2.87
C TYR A 21 3.77 -19.30 -2.78
N GLN A 22 2.95 -18.62 -1.96
CA GLN A 22 1.52 -18.91 -1.75
C GLN A 22 0.63 -17.91 -2.51
N MET A 23 -0.71 -18.11 -2.47
CA MET A 23 -1.72 -17.31 -3.20
C MET A 23 -1.77 -15.81 -2.83
N THR A 24 -0.94 -15.34 -1.90
CA THR A 24 -0.81 -13.94 -1.51
C THR A 24 0.53 -13.42 -2.04
N PRO A 25 0.54 -12.65 -3.15
CA PRO A 25 1.75 -12.42 -3.93
C PRO A 25 2.77 -11.50 -3.23
N CYS A 26 2.33 -10.70 -2.25
CA CYS A 26 3.19 -9.76 -1.53
C CYS A 26 2.57 -9.35 -0.17
N GLN A 27 3.42 -9.21 0.85
CA GLN A 27 3.07 -8.64 2.16
C GLN A 27 3.99 -7.44 2.45
N PRO A 28 3.45 -6.23 2.71
CA PRO A 28 4.27 -5.08 3.06
C PRO A 28 4.91 -5.27 4.44
N LEU A 29 6.19 -4.96 4.56
CA LEU A 29 6.96 -5.06 5.80
C LEU A 29 7.26 -3.68 6.38
N THR A 30 7.69 -2.77 5.53
CA THR A 30 8.00 -1.39 5.89
C THR A 30 7.53 -0.45 4.82
N PHE A 31 7.31 0.81 5.21
CA PHE A 31 7.04 1.87 4.27
C PHE A 31 7.84 3.12 4.59
N LYS A 32 8.23 3.86 3.55
CA LYS A 32 8.98 5.10 3.68
C LYS A 32 8.35 6.20 2.86
N ARG A 33 7.97 7.29 3.54
CA ARG A 33 7.56 8.55 2.91
C ARG A 33 8.78 9.43 2.66
N ARG A 34 8.74 10.24 1.60
CA ARG A 34 9.85 11.12 1.26
C ARG A 34 10.07 12.15 2.37
N GLY A 35 11.25 12.13 2.98
CA GLY A 35 11.61 13.06 4.07
C GLY A 35 11.17 12.63 5.47
N TYR A 36 10.62 11.42 5.62
CA TYR A 36 10.27 10.82 6.90
C TYR A 36 11.13 9.58 7.17
N GLU A 37 11.14 9.14 8.43
CA GLU A 37 11.72 7.86 8.81
C GLU A 37 10.88 6.70 8.24
N GLU A 38 11.55 5.57 8.07
CA GLU A 38 10.89 4.32 7.71
C GLU A 38 10.01 3.85 8.87
N SER A 39 8.82 3.34 8.56
CA SER A 39 7.90 2.80 9.55
C SER A 39 7.62 1.34 9.28
N GLU A 40 7.61 0.54 10.34
CA GLU A 40 7.34 -0.89 10.28
C GLU A 40 5.82 -1.14 10.23
N VAL A 41 5.40 -2.11 9.42
CA VAL A 41 4.03 -2.59 9.42
C VAL A 41 3.88 -3.57 10.57
N THR A 42 3.10 -3.19 11.59
CA THR A 42 2.86 -4.04 12.77
C THR A 42 1.75 -5.05 12.53
N GLU A 43 0.73 -4.70 11.75
CA GLU A 43 -0.39 -5.59 11.43
C GLU A 43 -0.95 -5.32 10.03
N LEU A 44 -1.30 -6.40 9.30
CA LEU A 44 -2.01 -6.33 8.03
C LEU A 44 -3.50 -6.63 8.26
N LEU A 45 -4.35 -5.61 8.15
CA LEU A 45 -5.78 -5.73 8.42
C LEU A 45 -6.57 -6.24 7.22
N ARG A 46 -6.21 -5.78 6.01
CA ARG A 46 -6.93 -6.13 4.78
C ARG A 46 -6.03 -6.01 3.55
N THR A 47 -6.25 -6.94 2.62
CA THR A 47 -5.68 -6.88 1.26
C THR A 47 -6.80 -6.90 0.23
N HIS A 48 -6.73 -6.00 -0.74
CA HIS A 48 -7.63 -6.04 -1.89
C HIS A 48 -6.95 -5.53 -3.15
N ILE A 49 -7.44 -5.98 -4.31
CA ILE A 49 -6.94 -5.56 -5.61
C ILE A 49 -7.99 -4.66 -6.26
N ARG A 50 -7.55 -3.51 -6.78
CA ARG A 50 -8.37 -2.63 -7.62
C ARG A 50 -7.81 -2.64 -9.04
N PHE A 51 -8.68 -2.85 -10.02
CA PHE A 51 -8.30 -2.79 -11.42
C PHE A 51 -8.60 -1.40 -11.98
N VAL A 52 -7.61 -0.76 -12.59
CA VAL A 52 -7.73 0.53 -13.28
C VAL A 52 -7.21 0.34 -14.71
N GLY A 53 -8.14 0.20 -15.66
CA GLY A 53 -7.80 -0.23 -17.02
C GLY A 53 -7.14 -1.61 -16.99
N ASN A 54 -5.94 -1.72 -17.58
CA ASN A 54 -5.15 -2.96 -17.60
C ASN A 54 -4.19 -3.07 -16.39
N THR A 55 -4.26 -2.14 -15.44
CA THR A 55 -3.37 -2.12 -14.28
C THR A 55 -4.06 -2.69 -13.04
N ALA A 56 -3.40 -3.63 -12.38
CA ALA A 56 -3.80 -4.11 -11.06
C ALA A 56 -3.08 -3.31 -9.96
N ILE A 57 -3.85 -2.69 -9.08
CA ILE A 57 -3.36 -1.95 -7.92
C ILE A 57 -3.63 -2.79 -6.67
N HIS A 58 -2.56 -3.16 -5.97
CA HIS A 58 -2.65 -3.85 -4.69
C HIS A 58 -2.78 -2.82 -3.58
N VAL A 59 -3.82 -2.94 -2.75
CA VAL A 59 -4.11 -2.03 -1.65
C VAL A 59 -4.08 -2.81 -0.34
N PHE A 60 -3.30 -2.30 0.61
CA PHE A 60 -3.10 -2.88 1.93
C PHE A 60 -3.56 -1.89 2.99
N ASP A 61 -4.48 -2.31 3.85
CA ASP A 61 -4.84 -1.58 5.06
C ASP A 61 -3.96 -2.14 6.19
N VAL A 62 -3.12 -1.29 6.79
CA VAL A 62 -2.08 -1.68 7.75
C VAL A 62 -2.12 -0.82 9.01
N LEU A 63 -1.61 -1.38 10.12
CA LEU A 63 -1.20 -0.63 11.31
C LEU A 63 0.31 -0.39 11.29
N VAL A 64 0.69 0.70 11.94
CA VAL A 64 2.04 1.26 12.00
C VAL A 64 2.34 1.62 13.44
#